data_AF-A0A7Y5F994-F1
#
_entry.id   AF-A0A7Y5F994-F1
#
_cell.length_a   1.000
_cell.length_b   1.000
_cell.length_c   1.000
_cell.angle_alpha   90.00
_cell.angle_beta   90.00
_cell.angle_gamma   90.00
#
_symmetry.space_group_name_H-M   'P 1'
#
loop_
_entity.id
_entity.type
_entity.pdbx_description
1 polymer ?
#
loop_
_entity_poly.entity_id
_entity_poly.type
_entity_poly.pdbx_seq_one_letter_code
_entity_poly.pdbx_strand_id
1 'polypeptide(L)'
;MDSIDELLPKHGGYRKLKSFQISRLIYDITVRFCDRYISVYSGTHNQMVQAARSGVQNIAEGSQASGTSKKSELKLTNVARASLEELRLDYEDFLRQHNLAKWDAFDPRNSGLIARRPNTADEFAAWARDVREGTSGALSPVPGANATSRRTTKSQPTYPEITANGVLALITVACSLLNRQLAAQSKSFVKDGGFTERLHRTRTNARNKQPE
;
A
#
# COMPACT_ATOMS: atom_id res chain seq x y z
N MET A 1 2.77 -35.85 -7.60
CA MET A 1 2.81 -34.38 -7.70
C MET A 1 2.93 -34.11 -9.19
N ASP A 2 1.85 -33.59 -9.79
CA ASP A 2 1.66 -33.60 -11.24
C ASP A 2 2.70 -32.73 -11.96
N SER A 3 3.10 -33.12 -13.18
CA SER A 3 4.12 -32.44 -14.00
C SER A 3 3.82 -30.95 -14.29
N ILE A 4 2.57 -30.53 -14.08
CA ILE A 4 2.11 -29.14 -14.21
C ILE A 4 2.54 -28.29 -13.00
N ASP A 5 2.54 -28.84 -11.78
CA ASP A 5 2.99 -28.15 -10.57
C ASP A 5 4.51 -27.89 -10.59
N GLU A 6 5.26 -28.73 -11.30
CA GLU A 6 6.70 -28.53 -11.54
C GLU A 6 6.97 -27.38 -12.53
N LEU A 7 6.00 -27.11 -13.43
CA LEU A 7 6.12 -26.13 -14.50
C LEU A 7 5.61 -24.74 -14.08
N LEU A 8 4.54 -24.68 -13.28
CA LEU A 8 3.94 -23.44 -12.77
C LEU A 8 4.09 -23.34 -11.25
N PRO A 9 4.94 -22.45 -10.73
CA PRO A 9 5.04 -22.24 -9.29
C PRO A 9 3.72 -21.68 -8.73
N LYS A 10 3.49 -21.87 -7.41
CA LYS A 10 2.34 -21.27 -6.71
C LYS A 10 2.29 -19.75 -6.96
N HIS A 11 1.14 -19.28 -7.43
CA HIS A 11 0.90 -17.88 -7.83
C HIS A 11 -0.50 -17.42 -7.39
N GLY A 12 -0.82 -16.14 -7.57
CA GLY A 12 -2.16 -15.60 -7.33
C GLY A 12 -2.57 -15.40 -5.87
N GLY A 13 -1.68 -15.65 -4.90
CA GLY A 13 -1.91 -15.48 -3.47
C GLY A 13 -1.98 -14.03 -2.95
N TYR A 14 -2.23 -13.05 -3.82
CA TYR A 14 -2.08 -11.62 -3.50
C TYR A 14 -2.91 -11.13 -2.30
N ARG A 15 -4.06 -11.75 -2.01
CA ARG A 15 -4.91 -11.38 -0.85
C ARG A 15 -4.19 -11.51 0.49
N LYS A 16 -3.14 -12.33 0.55
CA LYS A 16 -2.32 -12.53 1.76
C LYS A 16 -1.16 -11.53 1.85
N LEU A 17 -0.86 -10.78 0.78
CA LEU A 17 0.23 -9.81 0.78
C LEU A 17 -0.16 -8.57 1.59
N LYS A 18 0.74 -8.14 2.47
CA LYS A 18 0.55 -6.89 3.22
C LYS A 18 0.57 -5.66 2.33
N SER A 19 1.37 -5.66 1.26
CA SER A 19 1.33 -4.62 0.22
C SER A 19 -0.07 -4.49 -0.38
N PHE A 20 -0.68 -5.61 -0.79
CA PHE A 20 -2.05 -5.61 -1.32
C PHE A 20 -3.09 -5.11 -0.31
N GLN A 21 -3.04 -5.60 0.94
CA GLN A 21 -4.01 -5.22 1.98
C GLN A 21 -3.97 -3.72 2.27
N ILE A 22 -2.77 -3.14 2.41
CA ILE A 22 -2.60 -1.71 2.67
C ILE A 22 -2.96 -0.88 1.44
N SER A 23 -2.54 -1.28 0.23
CA SER A 23 -2.92 -0.57 -1.00
C SER A 23 -4.42 -0.56 -1.25
N ARG A 24 -5.13 -1.66 -0.89
CA ARG A 24 -6.60 -1.68 -0.95
C ARG A 24 -7.22 -0.70 0.04
N LEU A 25 -6.72 -0.67 1.28
CA LEU A 25 -7.17 0.31 2.27
C LEU A 25 -6.94 1.75 1.79
N ILE A 26 -5.76 2.04 1.22
CA ILE A 26 -5.46 3.35 0.63
C ILE A 26 -6.51 3.69 -0.42
N TYR A 27 -6.83 2.78 -1.34
CA TYR A 27 -7.88 2.98 -2.34
C TYR A 27 -9.24 3.32 -1.71
N ASP A 28 -9.69 2.53 -0.73
CA ASP A 28 -10.98 2.74 -0.08
C ASP A 28 -11.05 4.11 0.64
N ILE A 29 -9.94 4.54 1.26
CA ILE A 29 -9.85 5.86 1.90
C ILE A 29 -9.80 6.97 0.86
N THR A 30 -9.03 6.80 -0.23
CA THR A 30 -8.89 7.81 -1.28
C THR A 30 -10.21 8.10 -1.96
N VAL A 31 -11.03 7.08 -2.26
CA VAL A 31 -12.39 7.31 -2.79
C VAL A 31 -13.20 8.20 -1.85
N ARG A 32 -13.29 7.84 -0.56
CA ARG A 32 -14.03 8.63 0.44
C ARG A 32 -13.47 10.03 0.63
N PHE A 33 -12.15 10.19 0.54
CA PHE A 33 -11.47 11.48 0.66
C PHE A 33 -11.78 12.39 -0.52
N CYS A 34 -11.64 11.87 -1.75
CA CYS A 34 -11.94 12.61 -2.97
C CYS A 34 -13.42 13.01 -3.01
N ASP A 35 -14.35 12.10 -2.73
CA ASP A 35 -15.79 12.39 -2.70
C ASP A 35 -16.18 13.47 -1.68
N ARG A 36 -15.39 13.64 -0.61
CA ARG A 36 -15.67 14.59 0.46
C ARG A 36 -14.98 15.95 0.26
N TYR A 37 -13.73 15.95 -0.21
CA TYR A 37 -12.86 17.12 -0.13
C TYR A 37 -12.40 17.64 -1.49
N ILE A 38 -12.68 16.92 -2.57
CA ILE A 38 -12.29 17.32 -3.93
C ILE A 38 -13.55 17.39 -4.78
N SER A 39 -13.69 18.48 -5.55
CA SER A 39 -14.80 18.62 -6.49
C SER A 39 -14.82 17.45 -7.46
N VAL A 40 -15.97 16.80 -7.62
CA VAL A 40 -16.18 15.69 -8.58
C VAL A 40 -15.96 16.11 -10.04
N TYR A 41 -16.00 17.42 -10.31
CA TYR A 41 -15.74 17.98 -11.64
C TYR A 41 -14.25 18.28 -11.86
N SER A 42 -13.41 18.12 -10.83
CA SER A 42 -11.96 18.30 -10.94
C SER A 42 -11.29 17.10 -11.59
N GLY A 43 -10.34 17.36 -12.50
CA GLY A 43 -9.44 16.32 -13.01
C GLY A 43 -8.67 15.60 -11.89
N THR A 44 -8.35 16.32 -10.80
CA THR A 44 -7.63 15.77 -9.63
C THR A 44 -8.41 14.66 -8.92
N HIS A 45 -9.75 14.77 -8.83
CA HIS A 45 -10.57 13.71 -8.20
C HIS A 45 -10.36 12.38 -8.92
N ASN A 46 -10.54 12.38 -10.24
CA ASN A 46 -10.36 11.18 -11.06
C ASN A 46 -8.91 10.69 -11.06
N GLN A 47 -7.92 11.58 -11.13
CA GLN A 47 -6.50 11.21 -11.12
C GLN A 47 -6.11 10.47 -9.83
N MET A 48 -6.47 11.02 -8.67
CA MET A 48 -6.17 10.39 -7.37
C MET A 48 -6.84 9.02 -7.24
N VAL A 49 -8.13 8.90 -7.58
CA VAL A 49 -8.87 7.64 -7.51
C VAL A 49 -8.25 6.59 -8.45
N GLN A 50 -7.86 6.99 -9.68
CA GLN A 50 -7.23 6.08 -10.63
C GLN A 50 -5.82 5.66 -10.20
N ALA A 51 -5.02 6.58 -9.66
CA ALA A 51 -3.69 6.26 -9.13
C ALA A 51 -3.78 5.22 -7.99
N ALA A 52 -4.70 5.44 -7.04
CA ALA A 52 -4.95 4.49 -5.95
C ALA A 52 -5.43 3.13 -6.46
N ARG A 53 -6.37 3.12 -7.43
CA ARG A 53 -6.89 1.89 -8.06
C ARG A 53 -5.80 1.12 -8.80
N SER A 54 -5.00 1.83 -9.60
CA SER A 54 -3.86 1.26 -10.34
C SER A 54 -2.87 0.61 -9.38
N GLY A 55 -2.58 1.25 -8.24
CA GLY A 55 -1.71 0.70 -7.21
C GLY A 55 -2.12 -0.70 -6.75
N VAL A 56 -3.39 -0.90 -6.38
CA VAL A 56 -3.88 -2.20 -5.89
C VAL A 56 -4.07 -3.23 -7.01
N GLN A 57 -4.54 -2.82 -8.19
CA GLN A 57 -4.78 -3.73 -9.32
C GLN A 57 -3.49 -4.34 -9.84
N ASN A 58 -2.44 -3.53 -10.03
CA ASN A 58 -1.15 -4.03 -10.52
C ASN A 58 -0.49 -5.04 -9.56
N ILE A 59 -0.73 -4.94 -8.25
CA ILE A 59 -0.27 -5.96 -7.29
C ILE A 59 -0.99 -7.29 -7.53
N ALA A 60 -2.31 -7.25 -7.72
CA ALA A 60 -3.10 -8.44 -7.98
C ALA A 60 -2.73 -9.09 -9.32
N GLU A 61 -2.67 -8.30 -10.39
CA GLU A 61 -2.30 -8.75 -11.73
C GLU A 61 -0.88 -9.31 -11.77
N GLY A 62 0.08 -8.62 -11.15
CA GLY A 62 1.46 -9.09 -11.06
C GLY A 62 1.56 -10.43 -10.34
N SER A 63 0.83 -10.60 -9.24
CA SER A 63 0.78 -11.86 -8.50
C SER A 63 0.12 -12.99 -9.30
N GLN A 64 -0.92 -12.72 -10.09
CA GLN A 64 -1.56 -13.71 -10.96
C GLN A 64 -0.64 -14.11 -12.11
N ALA A 65 0.04 -13.15 -12.74
CA ALA A 65 0.99 -13.40 -13.81
C ALA A 65 2.26 -14.12 -13.36
N SER A 66 2.57 -14.14 -12.05
CA SER A 66 3.82 -14.69 -11.50
C SER A 66 4.06 -16.18 -11.79
N GLY A 67 3.00 -16.94 -12.10
CA GLY A 67 3.11 -18.35 -12.52
C GLY A 67 3.68 -18.51 -13.92
N THR A 68 3.33 -17.60 -14.83
CA THR A 68 3.63 -17.70 -16.27
C THR A 68 4.69 -16.69 -16.73
N SER A 69 4.83 -15.54 -16.05
CA SER A 69 5.79 -14.49 -16.41
C SER A 69 6.31 -13.73 -15.20
N LYS A 70 7.53 -14.09 -14.76
CA LYS A 70 8.28 -13.35 -13.73
C LYS A 70 8.64 -11.93 -14.17
N LYS A 71 8.87 -11.71 -15.47
CA LYS A 71 9.10 -10.37 -16.04
C LYS A 71 7.86 -9.48 -15.88
N SER A 72 6.67 -10.03 -16.17
CA SER A 72 5.41 -9.29 -15.99
C SER A 72 5.12 -9.03 -14.51
N GLU A 73 5.36 -10.01 -13.64
CA GLU A 73 5.25 -9.84 -12.18
C GLU A 73 6.10 -8.65 -11.68
N LEU A 74 7.38 -8.60 -12.06
CA LEU A 74 8.29 -7.50 -11.70
C LEU A 74 7.80 -6.15 -12.23
N LYS A 75 7.43 -6.11 -13.51
CA LYS A 75 6.94 -4.89 -14.16
C LYS A 75 5.71 -4.34 -13.44
N LEU A 76 4.70 -5.17 -13.23
CA LEU A 76 3.44 -4.77 -12.60
C LEU A 76 3.65 -4.36 -11.13
N THR A 77 4.52 -5.06 -10.39
CA THR A 77 4.87 -4.66 -9.02
C THR A 77 5.54 -3.27 -8.99
N ASN A 78 6.36 -2.94 -9.99
CA ASN A 78 6.97 -1.60 -10.09
C ASN A 78 5.96 -0.53 -10.53
N VAL A 79 5.01 -0.85 -11.42
CA VAL A 79 3.91 0.06 -11.78
C VAL A 79 3.04 0.36 -10.55
N ALA A 80 2.69 -0.67 -9.76
CA ALA A 80 1.96 -0.47 -8.51
C ALA A 80 2.66 0.53 -7.57
N ARG A 81 3.97 0.40 -7.41
CA ARG A 81 4.78 1.32 -6.62
C ARG A 81 4.75 2.74 -7.19
N ALA A 82 4.92 2.88 -8.51
CA ALA A 82 4.88 4.18 -9.18
C ALA A 82 3.53 4.88 -8.98
N SER A 83 2.41 4.17 -9.14
CA SER A 83 1.07 4.73 -8.93
C SER A 83 0.82 5.20 -7.49
N LEU A 84 1.40 4.53 -6.49
CA LEU A 84 1.31 5.01 -5.10
C LEU A 84 2.21 6.23 -4.83
N GLU A 85 3.33 6.36 -5.54
CA GLU A 85 4.19 7.55 -5.48
C GLU A 85 3.52 8.76 -6.16
N GLU A 86 2.81 8.55 -7.27
CA GLU A 86 1.96 9.57 -7.90
C GLU A 86 0.87 10.04 -6.91
N LEU A 87 0.14 9.09 -6.33
CA LEU A 87 -0.87 9.41 -5.31
C LEU A 87 -0.28 10.14 -4.10
N ARG A 88 0.97 9.84 -3.71
CA ARG A 88 1.66 10.55 -2.64
C ARG A 88 1.78 12.04 -2.97
N LEU A 89 2.21 12.35 -4.19
CA LEU A 89 2.36 13.74 -4.65
C LEU A 89 1.01 14.46 -4.64
N ASP A 90 -0.07 13.80 -5.06
CA ASP A 90 -1.42 14.40 -5.03
C ASP A 90 -1.86 14.79 -3.60
N TYR A 91 -1.59 13.93 -2.60
CA TYR A 91 -1.89 14.27 -1.20
C TYR A 91 -1.00 15.37 -0.64
N GLU A 92 0.29 15.39 -1.03
CA GLU A 92 1.21 16.47 -0.65
C GLU A 92 0.78 17.80 -1.26
N ASP A 93 0.34 17.80 -2.51
CA ASP A 93 -0.19 18.97 -3.19
C ASP A 93 -1.51 19.43 -2.59
N PHE A 94 -2.41 18.51 -2.23
CA PHE A 94 -3.63 18.85 -1.50
C PHE A 94 -3.30 19.59 -0.19
N LEU A 95 -2.39 19.06 0.63
CA LEU A 95 -1.99 19.71 1.88
C LEU A 95 -1.43 21.12 1.62
N ARG A 96 -0.53 21.24 0.64
CA ARG A 96 0.11 22.50 0.27
C ARG A 96 -0.89 23.54 -0.25
N GLN A 97 -1.79 23.17 -1.16
CA GLN A 97 -2.76 24.07 -1.79
C GLN A 97 -3.83 24.55 -0.80
N HIS A 98 -4.15 23.75 0.22
CA HIS A 98 -5.12 24.09 1.25
C HIS A 98 -4.51 24.70 2.53
N ASN A 99 -3.21 25.00 2.53
CA ASN A 99 -2.47 25.52 3.70
C ASN A 99 -2.61 24.62 4.96
N LEU A 100 -2.64 23.31 4.76
CA LEU A 100 -2.72 22.31 5.83
C LEU A 100 -1.32 21.80 6.18
N ALA A 101 -1.10 21.44 7.44
CA ALA A 101 0.22 21.00 7.87
C ALA A 101 0.54 19.60 7.34
N LYS A 102 1.69 19.46 6.68
CA LYS A 102 2.32 18.15 6.45
C LYS A 102 3.05 17.74 7.73
N TRP A 103 2.74 16.56 8.25
CA TRP A 103 3.36 16.03 9.45
C TRP A 103 4.74 15.47 9.14
N ASP A 104 5.61 15.50 10.15
CA ASP A 104 6.94 14.90 10.05
C ASP A 104 6.86 13.37 9.93
N ALA A 105 7.89 12.75 9.33
CA ALA A 105 7.96 11.31 9.17
C ALA A 105 7.88 10.55 10.51
N PHE A 106 8.35 11.16 11.61
CA PHE A 106 8.37 10.58 12.95
C PHE A 106 7.22 11.07 13.84
N ASP A 107 6.20 11.70 13.27
CA ASP A 107 5.04 12.15 14.03
C ASP A 107 4.37 10.96 14.77
N PRO A 108 4.11 11.06 16.08
CA PRO A 108 3.55 9.95 16.87
C PRO A 108 2.17 9.49 16.39
N ARG A 109 1.42 10.35 15.68
CA ARG A 109 0.13 9.98 15.10
C ARG A 109 0.31 8.97 13.97
N ASN A 110 1.38 9.12 13.17
CA ASN A 110 1.72 8.19 12.09
C ASN A 110 2.11 6.82 12.65
N SER A 111 2.96 6.78 13.68
CA SER A 111 3.34 5.51 14.32
C SER A 111 2.15 4.86 15.04
N GLY A 112 1.28 5.65 15.67
CA GLY A 112 0.03 5.18 16.27
C GLY A 112 -0.93 4.55 15.25
N LEU A 113 -1.09 5.15 14.07
CA LEU A 113 -1.87 4.59 12.97
C LEU A 113 -1.32 3.22 12.52
N ILE A 114 0.00 3.16 12.29
CA ILE A 114 0.67 1.93 11.83
C ILE A 114 0.57 0.82 12.89
N ALA A 115 0.66 1.17 14.18
CA ALA A 115 0.50 0.23 15.28
C ALA A 115 -0.94 -0.33 15.35
N ARG A 116 -1.96 0.50 15.10
CA ARG A 116 -3.37 0.09 15.11
C ARG A 116 -3.72 -0.88 13.97
N ARG A 117 -3.01 -0.82 12.84
CA ARG A 117 -3.19 -1.69 11.66
C ARG A 117 -4.67 -1.76 11.21
N PRO A 118 -5.30 -0.62 10.89
CA PRO A 118 -6.66 -0.63 10.37
C PRO A 118 -6.73 -1.50 9.10
N ASN A 119 -7.83 -2.22 8.94
CA ASN A 119 -8.13 -3.08 7.79
C ASN A 119 -9.27 -2.52 6.94
N THR A 120 -10.00 -1.53 7.45
CA THR A 120 -11.14 -0.88 6.78
C THR A 120 -11.03 0.63 6.85
N ALA A 121 -11.68 1.32 5.90
CA ALA A 121 -11.78 2.77 5.93
C ALA A 121 -12.54 3.30 7.16
N ASP A 122 -13.42 2.50 7.76
CA ASP A 122 -14.13 2.87 9.01
C ASP A 122 -13.21 2.80 10.23
N GLU A 123 -12.33 1.80 10.31
CA GLU A 123 -11.31 1.74 11.36
C GLU A 123 -10.29 2.88 11.22
N PHE A 124 -9.93 3.25 10.00
CA PHE A 124 -9.11 4.43 9.73
C PHE A 124 -9.83 5.72 10.14
N ALA A 125 -11.12 5.86 9.81
CA ALA A 125 -11.92 7.02 10.20
C ALA A 125 -12.06 7.13 11.74
N ALA A 126 -12.16 5.99 12.44
CA ALA A 126 -12.13 5.96 13.90
C ALA A 126 -10.80 6.48 14.44
N TRP A 127 -9.66 6.05 13.89
CA TRP A 127 -8.36 6.64 14.24
C TRP A 127 -8.29 8.14 13.97
N ALA A 128 -8.81 8.61 12.83
CA ALA A 128 -8.82 10.04 12.51
C ALA A 128 -9.66 10.85 13.52
N ARG A 129 -10.77 10.29 14.01
CA ARG A 129 -11.56 10.88 15.09
C ARG A 129 -10.76 10.95 16.39
N ASP A 130 -10.12 9.86 16.79
CA ASP A 130 -9.30 9.81 18.01
C ASP A 130 -8.14 10.83 17.95
N VAL A 131 -7.56 11.07 16.76
CA VAL A 131 -6.55 12.12 16.55
C VAL A 131 -7.15 13.51 16.73
N ARG A 132 -8.33 13.76 16.16
CA ARG A 132 -9.04 15.05 16.24
C ARG A 132 -9.44 15.40 17.68
N GLU A 133 -9.81 14.40 18.46
CA GLU A 133 -10.21 14.54 19.86
C GLU A 133 -9.02 14.61 20.84
N GLY A 134 -7.80 14.31 20.36
CA GLY A 134 -6.57 14.32 21.17
C GLY A 134 -6.34 13.02 21.96
N THR A 135 -7.06 11.95 21.64
CA THR A 135 -7.00 10.64 22.32
C THR A 135 -5.94 9.71 21.71
N SER A 136 -5.53 9.96 20.46
CA SER A 136 -4.48 9.20 19.73
C SER A 136 -3.05 9.53 20.20
N GLY A 137 -2.74 9.17 21.44
CA GLY A 137 -1.41 9.38 22.06
C GLY A 137 -1.32 8.95 23.51
N ALA A 138 -2.45 8.63 24.16
CA ALA A 138 -2.44 8.06 25.50
C ALA A 138 -2.10 6.56 25.43
N LEU A 139 -0.80 6.24 25.51
CA LEU A 139 -0.40 5.06 26.28
C LEU A 139 -1.06 5.22 27.66
N SER A 140 -1.95 4.29 28.00
CA SER A 140 -2.69 4.09 29.26
C SER A 140 -2.64 5.23 30.31
N PRO A 141 -3.77 5.75 30.80
CA PRO A 141 -3.76 6.69 31.91
C PRO A 141 -3.11 6.02 33.13
N VAL A 142 -1.99 6.56 33.60
CA VAL A 142 -1.52 6.29 34.97
C VAL A 142 -2.60 6.87 35.91
N PRO A 143 -3.21 6.07 36.80
CA PRO A 143 -4.20 6.60 37.74
C PRO A 143 -3.49 7.58 38.68
N GLY A 144 -3.81 8.88 38.57
CA GLY A 144 -3.32 9.90 39.52
C GLY A 144 -2.82 11.22 38.90
N ALA A 145 -2.74 11.38 37.59
CA ALA A 145 -2.33 12.65 36.99
C ALA A 145 -3.52 13.60 36.82
N ASN A 146 -3.57 14.64 37.65
CA ASN A 146 -4.54 15.74 37.57
C ASN A 146 -4.63 16.30 36.15
N ALA A 147 -5.84 16.27 35.58
CA ALA A 147 -6.17 16.80 34.26
C ALA A 147 -6.23 18.34 34.28
N THR A 148 -5.08 18.99 34.50
CA THR A 148 -4.94 20.42 34.19
C THR A 148 -4.60 20.57 32.71
N SER A 149 -5.67 20.77 31.94
CA SER A 149 -5.71 21.11 30.53
C SER A 149 -4.78 22.30 30.21
N ARG A 150 -3.56 22.01 29.75
CA ARG A 150 -2.71 23.01 29.11
C ARG A 150 -2.96 22.95 27.59
N ARG A 151 -4.08 23.52 27.16
CA ARG A 151 -4.38 23.75 25.74
C ARG A 151 -3.36 24.75 25.18
N THR A 152 -2.27 24.24 24.61
CA THR A 152 -1.40 25.05 23.76
C THR A 152 -2.19 25.52 22.55
N THR A 153 -2.04 26.79 22.17
CA THR A 153 -2.77 27.54 21.15
C THR A 153 -2.59 27.05 19.69
N LYS A 154 -2.13 25.82 19.46
CA LYS A 154 -2.17 25.21 18.11
C LYS A 154 -3.62 24.81 17.81
N SER A 155 -4.17 25.33 16.72
CA SER A 155 -5.47 24.89 16.21
C SER A 155 -5.45 23.38 16.01
N GLN A 156 -6.52 22.69 16.43
CA GLN A 156 -6.63 21.26 16.23
C GLN A 156 -6.59 20.92 14.73
N PRO A 157 -5.84 19.90 14.29
CA PRO A 157 -5.70 19.55 12.87
C PRO A 157 -7.04 19.10 12.31
N THR A 158 -7.42 19.60 11.14
CA THR A 158 -8.74 19.31 10.52
C THR A 158 -8.81 17.86 10.01
N TYR A 159 -10.01 17.32 9.79
CA TYR A 159 -10.16 15.99 9.19
C TYR A 159 -9.47 15.80 7.83
N PRO A 160 -9.52 16.75 6.87
CA PRO A 160 -8.76 16.60 5.63
C PRO A 160 -7.24 16.57 5.88
N GLU A 161 -6.72 17.36 6.82
CA GLU A 161 -5.30 17.30 7.21
C GLU A 161 -4.93 15.94 7.81
N ILE A 162 -5.70 15.48 8.80
CA ILE A 162 -5.48 14.18 9.47
C ILE A 162 -5.53 13.04 8.45
N THR A 163 -6.53 13.07 7.56
CA THR A 163 -6.74 12.01 6.58
C THR A 163 -5.61 12.00 5.56
N ALA A 164 -5.24 13.15 4.99
CA ALA A 164 -4.16 13.23 4.02
C ALA A 164 -2.83 12.75 4.61
N ASN A 165 -2.46 13.21 5.82
CA ASN A 165 -1.24 12.75 6.49
C ASN A 165 -1.28 11.25 6.85
N GLY A 166 -2.43 10.75 7.31
CA GLY A 166 -2.61 9.32 7.58
C GLY A 166 -2.45 8.46 6.32
N VAL A 167 -2.99 8.91 5.18
CA VAL A 167 -2.80 8.20 3.90
C VAL A 167 -1.35 8.27 3.43
N LEU A 168 -0.67 9.42 3.57
CA LEU A 168 0.77 9.52 3.27
C LEU A 168 1.58 8.49 4.07
N ALA A 169 1.30 8.32 5.36
CA ALA A 169 1.96 7.31 6.20
C ALA A 169 1.70 5.88 5.70
N LEU A 170 0.45 5.56 5.31
CA LEU A 170 0.12 4.25 4.72
C LEU A 170 0.81 4.03 3.38
N ILE A 171 0.89 5.05 2.52
CA ILE A 171 1.60 5.00 1.24
C ILE A 171 3.09 4.70 1.47
N THR A 172 3.74 5.36 2.43
CA THR A 172 5.14 5.07 2.79
C THR A 172 5.34 3.61 3.18
N VAL A 173 4.44 3.04 3.99
CA VAL A 173 4.48 1.62 4.37
C VAL A 173 4.27 0.72 3.15
N ALA A 174 3.29 1.02 2.31
CA ALA A 174 3.00 0.24 1.10
C ALA A 174 4.18 0.25 0.11
N CYS A 175 4.77 1.40 -0.17
CA CYS A 175 5.96 1.54 -1.02
C CYS A 175 7.15 0.76 -0.45
N SER A 176 7.38 0.80 0.88
CA SER A 176 8.42 0.00 1.54
C SER A 176 8.20 -1.51 1.36
N LEU A 177 6.96 -1.98 1.44
CA LEU A 177 6.62 -3.38 1.21
C LEU A 177 6.81 -3.78 -0.26
N LEU A 178 6.40 -2.92 -1.20
CA LEU A 178 6.59 -3.14 -2.64
C LEU A 178 8.07 -3.16 -3.03
N ASN A 179 8.91 -2.30 -2.44
CA ASN A 179 10.36 -2.35 -2.64
C ASN A 179 10.98 -3.68 -2.20
N ARG A 180 10.58 -4.18 -1.02
CA ARG A 180 11.00 -5.50 -0.53
C ARG A 180 10.50 -6.63 -1.42
N GLN A 181 9.27 -6.52 -1.92
CA GLN A 181 8.68 -7.47 -2.84
C GLN A 181 9.44 -7.50 -4.18
N LEU A 182 9.75 -6.34 -4.78
CA LEU A 182 10.57 -6.22 -5.98
C LEU A 182 11.96 -6.85 -5.78
N ALA A 183 12.62 -6.55 -4.66
CA ALA A 183 13.93 -7.14 -4.35
C ALA A 183 13.86 -8.68 -4.26
N ALA A 184 12.81 -9.23 -3.65
CA ALA A 184 12.60 -10.68 -3.56
C ALA A 184 12.30 -11.31 -4.93
N GLN A 185 11.44 -10.69 -5.73
CA GLN A 185 11.10 -11.14 -7.08
C GLN A 185 12.33 -11.12 -8.00
N SER A 186 13.15 -10.06 -7.93
CA SER A 186 14.40 -9.95 -8.71
C SER A 186 15.40 -11.04 -8.34
N LYS A 187 15.56 -11.33 -7.04
CA LYS A 187 16.42 -12.42 -6.57
C LYS A 187 15.95 -13.79 -7.09
N SER A 188 14.64 -14.07 -7.05
CA SER A 188 14.09 -15.31 -7.61
C SER A 188 14.25 -15.38 -9.13
N PHE A 189 14.07 -14.26 -9.84
CA PHE A 189 14.27 -14.21 -11.29
C PHE A 189 15.70 -14.57 -11.69
N VAL A 190 16.71 -14.01 -11.01
CA VAL A 190 18.12 -14.33 -11.26
C VAL A 190 18.45 -15.79 -10.93
N LYS A 191 17.89 -16.33 -9.84
CA LYS A 191 18.20 -17.70 -9.38
C LYS A 191 17.50 -18.78 -10.21
N ASP A 192 16.21 -18.62 -10.44
CA ASP A 192 15.33 -19.70 -10.94
C ASP A 192 15.01 -19.56 -12.43
N GLY A 193 15.27 -18.38 -13.00
CA GLY A 193 14.92 -18.06 -14.38
C GLY A 193 13.44 -17.80 -14.63
N GLY A 194 13.11 -17.54 -15.89
CA GLY A 194 11.77 -17.36 -16.41
C GLY A 194 11.02 -18.68 -16.71
N PHE A 195 9.75 -18.56 -17.08
CA PHE A 195 8.93 -19.71 -17.51
C PHE A 195 9.52 -20.40 -18.75
N THR A 196 9.98 -19.64 -19.74
CA THR A 196 10.59 -20.20 -20.97
C THR A 196 11.83 -21.04 -20.67
N GLU A 197 12.67 -20.61 -19.74
CA GLU A 197 13.89 -21.32 -19.35
C GLU A 197 13.56 -22.62 -18.61
N ARG A 198 12.55 -22.59 -17.73
CA ARG A 198 12.00 -23.80 -17.09
C ARG A 198 11.41 -24.76 -18.12
N LEU A 199 10.57 -24.27 -19.03
CA LEU A 199 9.96 -25.08 -20.09
C LEU A 199 11.01 -25.73 -20.99
N HIS A 200 12.05 -24.99 -21.36
CA HIS A 200 13.17 -25.52 -22.13
C HIS A 200 13.88 -26.64 -21.36
N ARG A 201 14.22 -26.41 -20.08
CA ARG A 201 14.84 -27.43 -19.21
C ARG A 201 13.99 -28.69 -19.08
N THR A 202 12.68 -28.54 -18.84
CA THR A 202 11.74 -29.68 -18.77
C THR A 202 11.70 -30.45 -20.08
N ARG A 203 11.65 -29.76 -21.23
CA ARG A 203 11.67 -30.39 -22.55
C ARG A 203 12.97 -31.15 -22.83
N THR A 204 14.12 -30.57 -22.48
CA THR A 204 15.43 -31.23 -22.63
C THR A 204 15.50 -32.50 -21.78
N ASN A 205 15.07 -32.42 -20.52
CA ASN A 205 15.06 -33.56 -19.61
C ASN A 205 14.11 -34.68 -20.07
N ALA A 206 12.96 -34.33 -20.66
CA ALA A 206 12.02 -35.31 -21.19
C ALA A 206 12.59 -36.04 -22.41
N ARG A 207 13.28 -35.33 -23.33
CA ARG A 207 13.95 -35.96 -24.48
C ARG A 207 15.05 -36.91 -24.05
N ASN A 208 15.84 -36.54 -23.05
CA ASN A 208 16.94 -37.37 -22.54
C ASN A 208 16.46 -38.62 -21.77
N LYS A 209 15.17 -38.71 -21.42
CA LYS A 209 14.57 -39.82 -20.68
C LYS A 209 13.85 -40.84 -21.55
N GLN A 210 13.66 -40.59 -22.84
CA GLN A 210 13.20 -41.64 -23.77
C GLN A 210 14.43 -42.43 -24.25
N PRO A 211 14.58 -43.71 -23.86
CA PRO A 211 15.54 -44.59 -24.54
C PRO A 211 15.03 -44.86 -25.95
N GLU A 212 15.96 -45.07 -26.89
CA GLU A 212 15.67 -45.58 -28.25
C GLU A 212 14.82 -46.86 -28.23
#